data_AF-A0A7W3Y2Y0-F1
#
_entry.id   AF-A0A7W3Y2Y0-F1
#
_cell.length_a   1.000
_cell.length_b   1.000
_cell.length_c   1.000
_cell.angle_alpha   90.00
_cell.angle_beta   90.00
_cell.angle_gamma   90.00
#
_symmetry.space_group_name_H-M   'P 1'
#
loop_
_entity.id
_entity.type
_entity.pdbx_description
1 polymer ?
#
loop_
_entity_poly.entity_id
_entity_poly.type
_entity_poly.pdbx_seq_one_letter_code
_entity_poly.pdbx_strand_id
1 'polypeptide(L)'
;MKQSDTDPVARAARADAPPGPPEGGRVEALDLLRGIAIIGTLGTNIWLFTHPLGPASAFLDIPEADSAAGAVEVALRALTNGKFLALLTILFGVGLGLQYGSALRRGRAWPGRYPWRATLLLLEGLLHFVLVFEFDVLMGYALVSMIVVYLMVRGDGWARVWL
;
A
#
# COMPACT_ATOMS: atom_id res chain seq x y z
N MET A 1 -47.75 -11.65 -23.33
CA MET A 1 -47.15 -11.39 -21.99
C MET A 1 -45.90 -10.54 -22.18
N LYS A 2 -46.09 -9.25 -22.53
CA LYS A 2 -45.04 -8.25 -22.82
C LYS A 2 -45.70 -6.89 -22.59
N GLN A 3 -45.89 -6.51 -21.34
CA GLN A 3 -46.70 -5.33 -20.96
C GLN A 3 -46.11 -4.67 -19.70
N SER A 4 -44.81 -4.39 -19.73
CA SER A 4 -44.12 -3.71 -18.62
C SER A 4 -43.21 -2.56 -19.06
N ASP A 5 -43.07 -2.29 -20.37
CA ASP A 5 -42.11 -1.29 -20.91
C ASP A 5 -42.75 0.00 -21.45
N THR A 6 -44.09 0.12 -21.43
CA THR A 6 -44.79 1.29 -21.97
C THR A 6 -45.36 2.22 -20.91
N ASP A 7 -45.08 1.99 -19.62
CA ASP A 7 -45.64 2.83 -18.55
C ASP A 7 -44.76 4.06 -18.31
N PRO A 8 -45.16 5.27 -18.77
CA PRO A 8 -44.39 6.48 -18.57
C PRO A 8 -44.24 6.83 -17.09
N VAL A 9 -45.15 6.36 -16.22
CA VAL A 9 -45.12 6.59 -14.77
C VAL A 9 -44.00 5.78 -14.12
N ALA A 10 -43.80 4.53 -14.55
CA ALA A 10 -42.71 3.68 -14.06
C ALA A 10 -41.33 4.21 -14.47
N ARG A 11 -41.23 4.88 -15.63
CA ARG A 11 -40.00 5.52 -16.10
C ARG A 11 -39.70 6.84 -15.37
N ALA A 12 -40.73 7.65 -15.11
CA ALA A 12 -40.62 8.86 -14.29
C ALA A 12 -40.22 8.54 -12.84
N ALA A 13 -40.80 7.48 -12.26
CA ALA A 13 -40.45 7.02 -10.90
C ALA A 13 -39.00 6.54 -10.77
N ARG A 14 -38.38 6.04 -11.85
CA ARG A 14 -36.94 5.70 -11.87
C ARG A 14 -36.05 6.92 -12.10
N ALA A 15 -36.56 7.97 -12.73
CA ALA A 15 -35.82 9.21 -12.96
C ALA A 15 -35.72 10.07 -11.69
N ASP A 16 -36.71 9.98 -10.79
CA ASP A 16 -36.74 10.64 -9.47
C ASP A 16 -36.15 9.79 -8.33
N ALA A 17 -35.61 8.60 -8.64
CA ALA A 17 -34.91 7.82 -7.64
C ALA A 17 -33.66 8.61 -7.19
N PRO A 18 -33.49 8.88 -5.89
CA PRO A 18 -32.33 9.62 -5.40
C PRO A 18 -31.06 8.92 -5.88
N PRO A 19 -30.02 9.67 -6.30
CA PRO A 19 -28.76 9.07 -6.71
C PRO A 19 -28.31 8.12 -5.60
N GLY A 20 -28.05 6.86 -5.96
CA GLY A 20 -27.56 5.86 -5.03
C GLY A 20 -26.35 6.41 -4.27
N PRO A 21 -26.14 6.00 -3.01
CA PRO A 21 -25.07 6.53 -2.18
C PRO A 21 -23.76 6.51 -2.99
N PRO A 22 -22.99 7.63 -3.00
CA PRO A 22 -21.84 7.77 -3.86
C PRO A 22 -20.95 6.55 -3.68
N GLU A 23 -20.74 5.80 -4.76
CA GLU A 23 -19.82 4.67 -4.76
C GLU A 23 -18.48 5.20 -4.25
N GLY A 24 -18.08 4.77 -3.05
CA GLY A 24 -16.95 5.37 -2.33
C GLY A 24 -15.74 5.51 -3.24
N GLY A 25 -15.51 6.74 -3.70
CA GLY A 25 -14.65 7.04 -4.84
C GLY A 25 -13.24 6.57 -4.60
N ARG A 26 -12.61 6.04 -5.64
CA ARG A 26 -11.17 5.82 -5.64
C ARG A 26 -10.47 7.15 -5.40
N VAL A 27 -9.45 7.15 -4.55
CA VAL A 27 -8.65 8.35 -4.29
C VAL A 27 -7.60 8.42 -5.39
N GLU A 28 -7.88 9.15 -6.47
CA GLU A 28 -7.01 9.23 -7.66
C GLU A 28 -5.58 9.66 -7.30
N ALA A 29 -5.44 10.61 -6.37
CA ALA A 29 -4.13 11.04 -5.88
C ALA A 29 -3.34 9.89 -5.23
N LEU A 30 -4.01 8.99 -4.51
CA LEU A 30 -3.38 7.83 -3.88
C LEU A 30 -2.93 6.81 -4.92
N ASP A 31 -3.76 6.58 -5.94
CA ASP A 31 -3.45 5.64 -7.02
C ASP A 31 -2.26 6.15 -7.85
N LEU A 32 -2.21 7.45 -8.15
CA LEU A 32 -1.08 8.10 -8.83
C LEU A 32 0.20 8.02 -8.00
N LEU A 33 0.14 8.38 -6.71
CA LEU A 33 1.30 8.30 -5.80
C LEU A 33 1.83 6.87 -5.70
N ARG A 34 0.95 5.88 -5.70
CA ARG A 34 1.33 4.47 -5.68
C ARG A 34 2.03 4.06 -6.96
N GLY A 35 1.54 4.48 -8.12
CA GLY A 35 2.22 4.27 -9.40
C GLY A 35 3.62 4.88 -9.43
N ILE A 36 3.76 6.14 -8.98
CA ILE A 36 5.05 6.84 -8.89
C ILE A 36 6.01 6.10 -7.96
N ALA A 37 5.53 5.66 -6.80
CA ALA A 37 6.36 4.98 -5.82
C ALA A 37 6.84 3.61 -6.32
N ILE A 38 6.00 2.86 -7.05
CA ILE A 38 6.38 1.58 -7.69
C ILE A 38 7.44 1.83 -8.77
N ILE A 39 7.19 2.77 -9.70
CA ILE A 39 8.12 3.06 -10.81
C ILE A 39 9.45 3.58 -10.27
N GLY A 40 9.42 4.46 -9.27
CA GLY A 40 10.62 4.98 -8.63
C GLY A 40 11.43 3.89 -7.93
N THR A 41 10.77 2.98 -7.20
CA THR A 41 11.43 1.83 -6.55
C THR A 41 12.05 0.88 -7.58
N LEU A 42 11.35 0.61 -8.69
CA LEU A 42 11.89 -0.18 -9.79
C LEU A 42 13.14 0.48 -10.39
N GLY A 43 13.10 1.79 -10.64
CA GLY A 43 14.24 2.54 -11.15
C GLY A 43 15.45 2.50 -10.22
N THR A 44 15.24 2.68 -8.91
CA THR A 44 16.30 2.56 -7.90
C THR A 44 16.90 1.14 -7.89
N ASN A 45 16.07 0.09 -7.99
CA ASN A 45 16.56 -1.28 -8.05
C ASN A 45 17.40 -1.53 -9.32
N ILE A 46 16.92 -1.11 -10.50
CA ILE A 46 17.68 -1.25 -11.75
C ILE A 46 19.04 -0.56 -11.63
N TRP A 47 19.07 0.68 -11.13
CA TRP A 47 20.32 1.41 -10.90
C TRP A 47 21.26 0.65 -9.96
N LEU A 48 20.73 0.09 -8.87
CA LEU A 48 21.49 -0.69 -7.91
C LEU A 48 22.13 -1.94 -8.55
N PHE A 49 21.43 -2.60 -9.46
CA PHE A 49 21.95 -3.75 -10.23
C PHE A 49 22.99 -3.36 -11.29
N THR A 50 23.06 -2.10 -11.71
CA THR A 50 24.13 -1.64 -12.62
C THR A 50 25.47 -1.39 -11.93
N HIS A 51 25.52 -1.49 -10.59
CA HIS A 51 26.75 -1.25 -9.84
C HIS A 51 27.81 -2.35 -10.10
N PRO A 52 29.05 -1.99 -10.46
CA PRO A 52 30.05 -2.95 -10.96
C PRO A 52 30.49 -4.00 -9.93
N LEU A 53 30.40 -3.70 -8.63
CA LEU A 53 30.73 -4.61 -7.52
C LEU A 53 29.47 -5.30 -6.95
N GLY A 54 28.34 -5.17 -7.65
CA GLY A 54 27.06 -5.74 -7.26
C GLY A 54 26.28 -4.89 -6.25
N PRO A 55 25.03 -5.29 -5.96
CA PRO A 55 24.06 -4.46 -5.25
C PRO A 55 24.43 -4.15 -3.80
N ALA A 56 25.06 -5.09 -3.11
CA ALA A 56 25.51 -4.93 -1.73
C ALA A 56 26.63 -3.90 -1.58
N SER A 57 27.49 -3.75 -2.60
CA SER A 57 28.60 -2.80 -2.57
C SER A 57 28.14 -1.34 -2.62
N ALA A 58 27.01 -1.05 -3.28
CA ALA A 58 26.42 0.28 -3.33
C ALA A 58 25.90 0.76 -1.95
N PHE A 59 25.63 -0.17 -1.04
CA PHE A 59 25.26 0.13 0.36
C PHE A 59 26.46 0.16 1.31
N LEU A 60 27.63 -0.33 0.88
CA LEU A 60 28.85 -0.36 1.70
C LEU A 60 29.75 0.86 1.46
N ASP A 61 29.54 1.59 0.36
CA ASP A 61 30.26 2.83 0.01
C ASP A 61 29.76 4.06 0.80
N ILE A 62 29.32 3.84 2.04
CA ILE A 62 28.84 4.90 2.94
C ILE A 62 30.08 5.60 3.53
N PRO A 63 30.25 6.93 3.32
CA PRO A 63 31.35 7.67 3.93
C PRO A 63 31.33 7.50 5.45
N GLU A 64 32.50 7.32 6.08
CA GLU A 64 32.59 7.24 7.54
C GLU A 64 31.93 8.47 8.17
N ALA A 65 30.92 8.23 9.01
CA ALA A 65 30.12 9.25 9.66
C ALA A 65 30.84 9.91 10.86
N ASP A 66 32.17 10.07 10.77
CA ASP A 66 33.01 10.59 11.86
C ASP A 66 32.93 12.12 12.00
N SER A 67 32.17 12.79 11.12
CA SER A 67 31.88 14.22 11.21
C SER A 67 30.39 14.50 11.08
N ALA A 68 29.93 15.61 11.68
CA ALA A 68 28.55 16.09 11.52
C ALA A 68 28.18 16.31 10.04
N ALA A 69 29.14 16.69 9.20
CA ALA A 69 28.97 16.81 7.75
C ALA A 69 28.75 15.43 7.10
N GLY A 70 29.51 14.40 7.51
CA GLY A 70 29.33 13.02 7.06
C GLY A 70 27.96 12.47 7.43
N ALA A 71 27.49 12.70 8.66
CA ALA A 71 26.15 12.26 9.08
C ALA A 71 25.02 12.90 8.25
N VAL A 72 25.13 14.19 7.91
CA VAL A 72 24.17 14.87 7.03
C VAL A 72 24.21 14.30 5.61
N GLU A 73 25.39 14.03 5.07
CA GLU A 73 25.54 13.42 3.74
C GLU A 73 24.90 12.02 3.70
N VAL A 74 25.14 11.19 4.71
CA VAL A 74 24.53 9.86 4.83
C VAL A 74 23.00 9.98 4.90
N ALA A 75 22.48 10.91 5.70
CA ALA A 75 21.03 11.14 5.80
C ALA A 75 20.41 11.59 4.47
N LEU A 76 21.08 12.49 3.74
CA LEU A 76 20.61 12.96 2.44
C LEU A 76 20.66 11.88 1.37
N ARG A 77 21.71 11.06 1.35
CA ARG A 77 21.83 9.89 0.46
C ARG A 77 20.74 8.86 0.79
N ALA A 78 20.56 8.53 2.07
CA ALA A 78 19.53 7.61 2.53
C ALA A 78 18.11 8.11 2.18
N LEU A 79 17.84 9.41 2.36
CA LEU A 79 16.56 10.01 2.00
C LEU A 79 16.34 10.00 0.48
N THR A 80 17.36 10.34 -0.29
CA THR A 80 17.27 10.40 -1.76
C THR A 80 17.03 9.02 -2.37
N ASN A 81 17.71 7.99 -1.84
CA ASN A 81 17.56 6.61 -2.29
C ASN A 81 16.31 5.93 -1.71
N GLY A 82 15.99 6.18 -0.44
CA GLY A 82 14.90 5.55 0.28
C GLY A 82 13.53 6.19 0.10
N LYS A 83 13.42 7.37 -0.51
CA LYS A 83 12.14 8.12 -0.64
C LYS A 83 11.01 7.30 -1.26
N PHE A 84 11.29 6.50 -2.28
CA PHE A 84 10.25 5.73 -2.97
C PHE A 84 9.76 4.56 -2.12
N LEU A 85 10.67 3.90 -1.39
CA LEU A 85 10.32 2.88 -0.39
C LEU A 85 9.53 3.49 0.77
N ALA A 86 9.92 4.69 1.24
CA ALA A 86 9.18 5.41 2.27
C ALA A 86 7.76 5.76 1.80
N LEU A 87 7.61 6.26 0.57
CA LEU A 87 6.31 6.52 -0.05
C LEU A 87 5.48 5.24 -0.16
N LEU A 88 6.03 4.14 -0.68
CA LEU A 88 5.35 2.84 -0.76
C LEU A 88 4.84 2.40 0.62
N THR A 89 5.67 2.54 1.66
CA THR A 89 5.33 2.14 3.03
C THR A 89 4.14 2.94 3.57
N ILE A 90 4.15 4.26 3.40
CA ILE A 90 3.06 5.15 3.83
C ILE A 90 1.78 4.81 3.07
N LEU A 91 1.88 4.68 1.73
CA LEU A 91 0.74 4.37 0.85
C LEU A 91 0.15 2.98 1.13
N PHE A 92 0.99 2.03 1.53
CA PHE A 92 0.56 0.71 1.96
C PHE A 92 -0.25 0.79 3.25
N GLY A 93 0.24 1.53 4.26
CA GLY A 93 -0.48 1.77 5.51
C GLY A 93 -1.82 2.47 5.31
N VAL A 94 -1.86 3.54 4.50
CA VAL A 94 -3.11 4.21 4.11
C VAL A 94 -4.06 3.25 3.40
N GLY A 95 -3.54 2.43 2.49
CA GLY A 95 -4.31 1.40 1.80
C GLY A 95 -4.92 0.36 2.74
N LEU A 96 -4.28 0.05 3.87
CA LEU A 96 -4.82 -0.83 4.91
C LEU A 96 -6.00 -0.15 5.64
N GLY A 97 -5.84 1.11 6.04
CA GLY A 97 -6.91 1.89 6.67
C GLY A 97 -8.13 2.07 5.76
N LEU A 98 -7.91 2.30 4.47
CA LEU A 98 -8.98 2.36 3.47
C LEU A 98 -9.70 1.01 3.32
N GLN A 99 -8.97 -0.12 3.34
CA GLN A 99 -9.59 -1.46 3.32
C GLN A 99 -10.45 -1.71 4.56
N TYR A 100 -9.98 -1.29 5.73
CA TYR A 100 -10.73 -1.36 6.99
C TYR A 100 -12.02 -0.54 6.91
N GLY A 101 -11.93 0.76 6.61
CA GLY A 101 -13.11 1.62 6.49
C GLY A 101 -14.09 1.16 5.40
N SER A 102 -13.57 0.61 4.30
CA SER A 102 -14.38 0.05 3.22
C SER A 102 -15.08 -1.26 3.62
N ALA A 103 -14.52 -2.06 4.52
CA ALA A 103 -15.19 -3.23 5.09
C ALA A 103 -16.35 -2.81 6.00
N LEU A 104 -16.12 -1.83 6.88
CA LEU A 104 -17.15 -1.22 7.75
C LEU A 104 -18.32 -0.64 6.96
N ARG A 105 -18.05 0.21 5.95
CA ARG A 105 -19.10 0.82 5.12
C ARG A 105 -19.95 -0.19 4.36
N ARG A 106 -19.40 -1.37 4.06
CA ARG A 106 -20.10 -2.46 3.35
C ARG A 106 -20.69 -3.51 4.29
N GLY A 107 -20.64 -3.30 5.61
CA GLY A 107 -21.13 -4.26 6.61
C GLY A 107 -20.43 -5.62 6.55
N ARG A 108 -19.20 -5.69 6.02
CA ARG A 108 -18.43 -6.94 5.91
C ARG A 108 -17.60 -7.15 7.16
N ALA A 109 -17.53 -8.40 7.63
CA ALA A 109 -16.66 -8.77 8.73
C ALA A 109 -15.18 -8.48 8.38
N TRP A 110 -14.51 -7.73 9.25
CA TRP A 110 -13.07 -7.52 9.25
C TRP A 110 -12.40 -8.51 10.21
N PRO A 111 -11.28 -9.17 9.85
CA PRO A 111 -10.43 -8.94 8.67
C PRO A 111 -10.81 -9.77 7.43
N GLY A 112 -11.85 -10.61 7.51
CA GLY A 112 -12.40 -11.34 6.35
C GLY A 112 -11.33 -12.12 5.56
N ARG A 113 -11.14 -11.76 4.29
CA ARG A 113 -10.14 -12.37 3.37
C ARG A 113 -8.77 -11.70 3.38
N TYR A 114 -8.56 -10.68 4.22
CA TYR A 114 -7.28 -9.98 4.30
C TYR A 114 -6.09 -10.89 4.65
N PRO A 115 -6.18 -11.84 5.61
CA PRO A 115 -5.07 -12.70 5.96
C PRO A 115 -4.54 -13.51 4.77
N TRP A 116 -5.43 -13.98 3.89
CA TRP A 116 -5.04 -14.67 2.65
C TRP A 116 -4.20 -13.78 1.73
N ARG A 117 -4.59 -12.51 1.58
CA ARG A 117 -3.81 -11.53 0.79
C ARG A 117 -2.46 -11.25 1.42
N ALA A 118 -2.40 -11.12 2.74
CA ALA A 118 -1.15 -10.93 3.47
C ALA A 118 -0.24 -12.15 3.35
N THR A 119 -0.78 -13.38 3.39
CA THR A 119 -0.01 -14.60 3.16
C THR A 119 0.53 -14.68 1.73
N LEU A 120 -0.27 -14.31 0.71
CA LEU A 120 0.23 -14.24 -0.67
C LEU A 120 1.38 -13.23 -0.80
N LEU A 121 1.25 -12.06 -0.17
CA LEU A 121 2.30 -11.05 -0.16
C LEU A 121 3.57 -11.53 0.57
N LEU A 122 3.39 -12.27 1.66
CA LEU A 122 4.51 -12.86 2.42
C LEU A 122 5.22 -13.94 1.61
N LEU A 123 4.47 -14.81 0.93
CA LEU A 123 5.02 -15.90 0.13
C LEU A 123 5.77 -15.36 -1.09
N GLU A 124 5.22 -14.34 -1.74
CA GLU A 124 5.87 -13.70 -2.88
C GLU A 124 7.15 -12.96 -2.43
N GLY A 125 7.10 -12.21 -1.33
CA GLY A 125 8.29 -11.59 -0.76
C GLY A 125 9.34 -12.60 -0.28
N LEU A 126 8.93 -13.74 0.29
CA LEU A 126 9.83 -14.84 0.66
C LEU A 126 10.48 -15.47 -0.56
N LEU A 127 9.70 -15.74 -1.61
CA LEU A 127 10.19 -16.29 -2.85
C LEU A 127 11.19 -15.33 -3.52
N HIS A 128 10.89 -14.04 -3.52
CA HIS A 128 11.76 -13.00 -4.06
C HIS A 128 13.06 -12.85 -3.24
N PHE A 129 12.95 -12.88 -1.91
CA PHE A 129 14.09 -12.86 -1.00
C PHE A 129 15.05 -14.02 -1.25
N VAL A 130 14.51 -15.24 -1.41
CA VAL A 130 15.32 -16.45 -1.62
C VAL A 130 15.89 -16.53 -3.05
N LEU A 131 15.16 -16.07 -4.07
CA LEU A 131 15.51 -16.31 -5.47
C LEU A 131 16.15 -15.12 -6.20
N VAL A 132 15.94 -13.88 -5.75
CA VAL A 132 16.29 -12.68 -6.54
C VAL A 132 17.14 -11.68 -5.76
N PHE A 133 16.73 -11.29 -4.56
CA PHE A 133 17.36 -10.17 -3.87
C PHE A 133 17.18 -10.21 -2.35
N GLU A 134 18.26 -10.03 -1.59
CA GLU A 134 18.25 -10.08 -0.10
C GLU A 134 17.40 -8.97 0.56
N PHE A 135 16.95 -7.96 -0.18
CA PHE A 135 16.18 -6.84 0.37
C PHE A 135 14.77 -6.73 -0.25
N ASP A 136 13.90 -7.67 0.09
CA ASP A 136 12.49 -7.65 -0.32
C ASP A 136 11.62 -6.82 0.65
N VAL A 137 10.95 -5.80 0.12
CA VAL A 137 10.08 -4.91 0.91
C VAL A 137 8.68 -5.50 1.14
N LEU A 138 8.22 -6.43 0.29
CA LEU A 138 6.89 -7.02 0.32
C LEU A 138 6.73 -7.93 1.55
N MET A 139 7.77 -8.68 1.90
CA MET A 139 7.82 -9.49 3.12
C MET A 139 7.63 -8.62 4.37
N GLY A 140 8.31 -7.47 4.45
CA GLY A 140 8.17 -6.51 5.55
C GLY A 140 6.75 -5.95 5.65
N TYR A 141 6.15 -5.57 4.51
CA TYR A 141 4.77 -5.11 4.45
C TYR A 141 3.76 -6.18 4.88
N ALA A 142 3.99 -7.43 4.51
CA ALA A 142 3.14 -8.54 4.91
C ALA A 142 3.18 -8.75 6.44
N LEU A 143 4.37 -8.79 7.03
CA LEU A 143 4.56 -8.91 8.49
C LEU A 143 3.91 -7.76 9.26
N VAL A 144 4.23 -6.52 8.90
CA VAL A 144 3.68 -5.33 9.56
C VAL A 144 2.16 -5.31 9.42
N SER A 145 1.62 -5.62 8.25
CA SER A 145 0.17 -5.62 8.07
C SER A 145 -0.54 -6.70 8.86
N MET A 146 0.05 -7.89 8.98
CA MET A 146 -0.48 -8.94 9.85
C MET A 146 -0.51 -8.51 11.31
N ILE A 147 0.56 -7.86 11.80
CA ILE A 147 0.62 -7.32 13.17
C ILE A 147 -0.45 -6.25 13.36
N VAL A 148 -0.56 -5.28 12.44
CA VAL A 148 -1.56 -4.20 12.53
C VAL A 148 -2.98 -4.77 12.52
N VAL A 149 -3.27 -5.74 11.65
CA VAL A 149 -4.59 -6.38 11.61
C VAL A 149 -4.87 -7.16 12.89
N TYR A 150 -3.89 -7.89 13.40
CA TYR A 150 -4.01 -8.59 14.68
C TYR A 150 -4.33 -7.63 15.83
N LEU A 151 -3.64 -6.48 15.88
CA LEU A 151 -3.88 -5.43 16.87
C LEU A 151 -5.27 -4.81 16.71
N MET A 152 -5.71 -4.54 15.48
CA MET A 152 -7.04 -3.99 15.21
C MET A 152 -8.18 -4.92 15.63
N VAL A 153 -8.00 -6.24 15.48
CA VAL A 153 -9.03 -7.24 15.86
C VAL A 153 -9.08 -7.45 17.37
N ARG A 154 -7.95 -7.29 18.09
CA ARG A 154 -7.92 -7.42 19.56
C ARG A 154 -8.20 -6.12 20.31
N GLY A 155 -7.98 -4.97 19.68
CA GLY A 155 -8.09 -3.66 20.30
C GLY A 155 -9.40 -2.97 19.95
N ASP A 156 -10.51 -3.35 20.62
CA ASP A 156 -11.85 -2.73 20.51
C ASP A 156 -11.89 -1.20 20.84
N GLY A 157 -10.73 -0.59 21.16
CA GLY A 157 -10.59 0.84 21.51
C GLY A 157 -9.89 1.71 20.47
N TRP A 158 -8.95 1.19 19.67
CA TRP A 158 -8.02 2.04 18.89
C TRP A 158 -8.62 2.61 17.61
N ALA A 159 -9.58 1.89 17.02
CA ALA A 159 -10.27 2.35 15.81
C ALA A 159 -11.18 3.58 16.05
N ARG A 160 -11.53 3.88 17.32
CA ARG A 160 -12.36 5.05 17.69
C ARG A 160 -11.56 6.32 17.92
N VAL A 161 -10.24 6.26 18.04
CA VAL A 161 -9.40 7.43 18.37
C VAL A 161 -9.03 8.25 17.12
N TRP A 162 -9.18 7.69 15.92
CA TRP A 162 -8.74 8.29 14.65
C TRP A 162 -9.85 8.52 13.61
N LEU A 163 -11.12 8.40 14.01
CA LEU A 163 -12.31 8.79 13.24
C LEU A 163 -13.03 9.93 13.98
#